data_AF-A0A9D2P9H2-F1
#
_entry.id   AF-A0A9D2P9H2-F1
#
_cell.length_a   1.000
_cell.length_b   1.000
_cell.length_c   1.000
_cell.angle_alpha   90.00
_cell.angle_beta   90.00
_cell.angle_gamma   90.00
#
_symmetry.space_group_name_H-M   'P 1'
#
loop_
_entity.id
_entity.type
_entity.pdbx_description
1 polymer ?
#
loop_
_entity_poly.entity_id
_entity_poly.type
_entity_poly.pdbx_seq_one_letter_code
_entity_poly.pdbx_strand_id
1 'polypeptide(L)' 'NAAVSRLSPRERKIVELRFGLGEGEREEMTQKQVADLLGISQSYISRLEKKIMKRLKKEIVRFE' A
#
# COMPACT_ATOMS: atom_id res chain seq x y z
N ASN A 1 -13.77 0.47 -3.11
CA ASN A 1 -12.94 -0.17 -2.06
C ASN A 1 -12.88 0.66 -0.79
N ALA A 2 -13.75 0.38 0.19
CA ALA A 2 -13.87 1.16 1.42
C ALA A 2 -12.66 1.05 2.37
N ALA A 3 -11.96 -0.09 2.41
CA ALA A 3 -10.85 -0.32 3.34
C ALA A 3 -9.59 0.51 3.01
N VAL A 4 -9.23 0.59 1.72
CA VAL A 4 -8.11 1.43 1.24
C VAL A 4 -8.34 2.91 1.56
N SER A 5 -9.61 3.33 1.67
CA SER A 5 -9.94 4.72 1.97
C SER A 5 -9.60 5.19 3.38
N ARG A 6 -9.40 4.24 4.31
CA ARG A 6 -9.03 4.49 5.70
C ARG A 6 -7.52 4.54 5.92
N LEU A 7 -6.73 4.28 4.89
CA LEU A 7 -5.28 4.44 4.94
C LEU A 7 -4.92 5.93 4.93
N SER A 8 -3.84 6.29 5.63
CA SER A 8 -3.28 7.64 5.50
C SER A 8 -2.88 7.90 4.03
N PRO A 9 -2.80 9.17 3.58
CA PRO A 9 -2.44 9.49 2.19
C PRO A 9 -1.15 8.81 1.73
N ARG A 10 -0.16 8.70 2.62
CA ARG A 10 1.12 8.02 2.35
C ARG A 10 0.96 6.51 2.23
N GLU A 11 0.24 5.87 3.15
CA GLU A 11 -0.03 4.42 3.11
C GLU A 11 -0.85 4.06 1.87
N ARG A 12 -1.87 4.85 1.55
CA ARG A 12 -2.66 4.71 0.32
C ARG A 12 -1.79 4.80 -0.92
N LYS A 13 -0.95 5.83 -1.04
CA LYS A 13 -0.04 5.99 -2.19
C LYS A 13 0.89 4.80 -2.35
N ILE A 14 1.44 4.25 -1.26
CA ILE A 14 2.30 3.07 -1.30
C ILE A 14 1.53 1.85 -1.83
N VAL A 15 0.31 1.61 -1.34
CA VAL A 15 -0.52 0.48 -1.79
C VAL A 15 -0.93 0.65 -3.26
N GLU A 16 -1.32 1.85 -3.66
CA GLU A 16 -1.67 2.17 -5.05
C GLU A 16 -0.50 1.90 -6.02
N LEU A 17 0.72 2.30 -5.65
CA LEU A 17 1.91 2.03 -6.46
C LEU A 17 2.31 0.55 -6.47
N ARG A 18 2.23 -0.15 -5.33
CA ARG A 18 2.67 -1.54 -5.19
C ARG A 18 1.75 -2.55 -5.88
N PHE A 19 0.46 -2.25 -5.92
CA PHE A 19 -0.58 -3.17 -6.37
C PHE A 19 -1.39 -2.62 -7.54
N GLY A 20 -0.88 -1.57 -8.22
CA GLY A 20 -1.53 -1.01 -9.41
C GLY A 20 -2.96 -0.51 -9.16
N LEU A 21 -3.27 -0.05 -7.94
CA LEU A 21 -4.63 0.37 -7.60
C LEU A 21 -4.86 1.85 -7.98
N GLY A 22 -6.07 2.15 -8.45
CA GLY A 22 -6.51 3.51 -8.78
C GLY A 22 -7.27 3.55 -10.10
N GLU A 23 -7.65 4.75 -10.53
CA GLU A 23 -8.18 4.96 -11.88
C GLU A 23 -7.03 5.06 -12.88
N GLY A 24 -7.11 4.28 -13.95
CA GLY A 24 -6.09 4.13 -15.00
C GLY A 24 -5.24 2.87 -14.85
N GLU A 25 -4.75 2.33 -15.97
CA GLU A 25 -3.79 1.22 -16.02
C GLU A 25 -2.46 1.68 -15.39
N ARG A 26 -2.31 1.46 -14.08
CA ARG A 26 -1.02 1.64 -13.40
C ARG A 26 -0.40 0.27 -13.21
N GLU A 27 0.79 0.09 -13.76
CA GLU A 27 1.58 -1.12 -13.52
C GLU A 27 1.98 -1.23 -12.05
N GLU A 28 2.01 -2.48 -11.56
CA GLU A 28 2.53 -2.78 -10.23
C GLU A 28 4.03 -2.46 -10.16
N MET A 29 4.44 -1.70 -9.15
CA MET A 29 5.85 -1.41 -8.89
C MET A 29 6.37 -2.31 -7.78
N THR A 30 7.63 -2.74 -7.84
CA THR A 30 8.31 -3.47 -6.74
C THR A 30 8.56 -2.58 -5.52
N GLN A 31 8.85 -3.18 -4.36
CA GLN A 31 9.23 -2.41 -3.16
C GLN A 31 10.43 -1.49 -3.40
N LYS A 32 11.39 -1.94 -4.21
CA LYS A 32 12.59 -1.16 -4.56
C LYS A 32 12.20 0.05 -5.43
N GLN A 33 11.42 -0.16 -6.49
CA GLN A 33 10.98 0.93 -7.36
C GLN A 33 10.14 1.97 -6.60
N VAL A 34 9.26 1.55 -5.69
CA VAL A 34 8.48 2.48 -4.85
C VAL A 34 9.37 3.21 -3.85
N ALA A 35 10.37 2.54 -3.28
CA ALA A 35 11.35 3.13 -2.39
C ALA A 35 12.18 4.22 -3.10
N ASP A 36 12.69 3.89 -4.29
CA ASP A 36 13.45 4.82 -5.14
C ASP A 36 12.60 6.04 -5.51
N LEU A 37 11.34 5.83 -5.91
CA LEU A 37 10.40 6.91 -6.23
C LEU A 37 10.09 7.84 -5.04
N LEU A 38 9.95 7.28 -3.84
CA LEU A 38 9.57 8.02 -2.64
C LEU A 38 10.77 8.53 -1.82
N GLY A 39 12.00 8.31 -2.29
CA GLY A 39 13.22 8.74 -1.60
C GLY A 39 13.39 8.13 -0.22
N ILE A 40 12.98 6.87 -0.04
CA ILE A 40 13.10 6.13 1.24
C ILE A 40 13.69 4.75 1.02
N SER A 41 14.10 4.07 2.09
CA SER A 41 14.63 2.71 1.95
C SER A 41 13.56 1.68 1.62
N GLN A 42 13.92 0.68 0.81
CA GLN A 42 13.08 -0.50 0.55
C GLN A 42 12.67 -1.20 1.85
N SER A 43 13.54 -1.26 2.85
CA SER A 43 13.21 -1.84 4.16
C SER A 43 12.09 -1.06 4.86
N TYR A 44 12.02 0.27 4.69
CA TYR A 44 10.92 1.07 5.22
C TYR A 44 9.61 0.80 4.50
N ILE A 45 9.62 0.65 3.17
CA ILE A 45 8.46 0.21 2.39
C ILE A 45 7.96 -1.16 2.89
N SER A 46 8.85 -2.14 3.05
CA SER A 46 8.51 -3.47 3.54
C SER A 46 7.83 -3.44 4.93
N ARG A 47 8.36 -2.61 5.85
CA ARG A 47 7.74 -2.40 7.18
C ARG A 47 6.34 -1.78 7.06
N LEU A 48 6.15 -0.79 6.20
CA LEU A 48 4.87 -0.14 5.99
C LEU A 48 3.85 -1.10 5.37
N GLU A 49 4.22 -1.85 4.33
CA GLU A 49 3.36 -2.87 3.72
C GLU A 49 2.86 -3.88 4.75
N LYS A 50 3.76 -4.43 5.57
CA LYS A 50 3.39 -5.38 6.62
C LYS A 50 2.37 -4.80 7.60
N LYS A 51 2.55 -3.53 7.99
CA LYS A 51 1.62 -2.81 8.89
C LYS A 51 0.26 -2.57 8.22
N ILE A 52 0.25 -2.16 6.96
CA ILE A 52 -0.96 -1.90 6.17
C ILE A 52 -1.75 -3.19 5.96
N MET A 53 -1.11 -4.26 5.51
CA MET A 53 -1.75 -5.57 5.29
C MET A 53 -2.35 -6.13 6.58
N LYS A 54 -1.66 -5.97 7.72
CA LYS A 54 -2.19 -6.36 9.04
C LYS A 54 -3.47 -5.60 9.40
N ARG A 55 -3.56 -4.31 9.05
CA ARG A 55 -4.77 -3.50 9.27
C ARG A 55 -5.91 -3.94 8.33
N LEU A 56 -5.62 -4.06 7.04
CA LEU A 56 -6.62 -4.47 6.04
C LEU A 56 -7.20 -5.85 6.36
N LYS A 57 -6.35 -6.82 6.75
CA LYS A 57 -6.80 -8.16 7.19
C LYS A 57 -7.75 -8.09 8.39
N LYS A 58 -7.48 -7.23 9.36
CA LYS A 58 -8.37 -7.03 10.52
C LYS A 58 -9.71 -6.42 10.12
N GLU A 59 -9.73 -5.54 9.12
CA GLU A 59 -10.99 -4.98 8.64
C GLU A 59 -11.83 -6.05 7.95
N ILE A 60 -11.23 -6.88 7.09
CA ILE A 60 -11.95 -7.99 6.43
C ILE A 60 -12.60 -8.92 7.46
N VAL A 61 -11.83 -9.41 8.44
CA VAL A 61 -12.32 -10.32 9.50
C VAL A 61 -13.37 -9.67 10.40
N ARG A 62 -13.42 -8.34 10.51
CA ARG A 62 -14.45 -7.66 11.33
C ARG A 62 -15.81 -7.57 10.63
N PHE A 63 -15.84 -7.78 9.32
CA PHE A 63 -17.06 -7.74 8.50
C PHE A 63 -17.47 -9.14 7.99
N GLU A 64 -16.78 -10.20 8.44
CA GLU A 64 -17.21 -11.59 8.39
C GLU A 64 -17.84 -11.99 9.74
#